data_AF-A0A6B8TAT8-F1
#
_entry.id   AF-A0A6B8TAT8-F1
#
_cell.length_a   1.000
_cell.length_b   1.000
_cell.length_c   1.000
_cell.angle_alpha   90.00
_cell.angle_beta   90.00
_cell.angle_gamma   90.00
#
_symmetry.space_group_name_H-M   'P 1'
#
loop_
_entity.id
_entity.type
_entity.pdbx_description
1 polymer ?
#
loop_
_entity_poly.entity_id
_entity_poly.type
_entity_poly.pdbx_seq_one_letter_code
_entity_poly.pdbx_strand_id
1 'polypeptide(L)'
;MTGTLTRLSPPAPAAKEKYAITESIAPGSIVYPPPNMPMDVARHLIADLFTAGEHKTLVYWRGDWWLWKFGHWAPAADELEVKAELWPYLETRECEHKSGMIPWSPTTARVHNLMEPLAILTRINPGNDAPMWIGKTKITTAPTQMVALNNGLLDLNERKLHRRTPALFNTWSLPFGYDPDAACPTWEQFLTEVFSHDPQGRQALQEMAGYILSGRTDLHKAFMLIGPSRAGKGIISRTIQALIGGGNSVSPSLNSLGSEFGMSALVGKPLAVIEDARADDDRRSNITTERLLNIIGGDAVSINRKNRDYWNGTLPTRFMLVSNETPRLLDTSGAIMNRFISVKLRKSFAGKEDPTLGDRIAAELPGIFNWALKGLDRLNENERFTIPDSMNEVHDLMRDMASPMSEFLDEHYVITGDEADHVLVRDMHPRFNTWREQVGGKKIRQDTFCQQIDAVDPRVRFKNTAVDGEKKARRVFGVTQKAGTW
;
A
#
# COMPACT_ATOMS: atom_id res chain seq x y z
N MET A 1 27.23 -52.21 22.39
CA MET A 1 27.99 -50.95 22.39
C MET A 1 26.99 -49.81 22.41
N THR A 2 26.85 -49.17 23.57
CA THR A 2 25.97 -48.05 23.85
C THR A 2 26.55 -46.77 23.23
N GLY A 3 25.92 -46.26 22.18
CA GLY A 3 26.27 -45.00 21.52
C GLY A 3 25.24 -43.92 21.84
N THR A 4 25.65 -42.97 22.68
CA THR A 4 24.85 -41.87 23.22
C THR A 4 24.49 -40.85 22.12
N LEU A 5 23.19 -40.59 21.92
CA LEU A 5 22.69 -39.49 21.08
C LEU A 5 22.97 -38.14 21.76
N THR A 6 23.98 -37.41 21.26
CA THR A 6 24.25 -36.03 21.69
C THR A 6 23.23 -35.09 21.04
N ARG A 7 22.30 -34.54 21.84
CA ARG A 7 21.44 -33.43 21.40
C ARG A 7 22.32 -32.19 21.20
N LEU A 8 22.36 -31.65 19.99
CA LEU A 8 22.91 -30.34 19.70
C LEU A 8 21.97 -29.27 20.31
N SER A 9 22.48 -28.50 21.26
CA SER A 9 21.79 -27.32 21.80
C SER A 9 21.68 -26.21 20.74
N PRO A 10 20.60 -25.41 20.74
CA PRO A 10 20.48 -24.26 19.84
C PRO A 10 21.55 -23.20 20.16
N PRO A 11 21.95 -22.39 19.16
CA PRO A 11 22.94 -21.33 19.38
C PRO A 11 22.42 -20.31 20.40
N ALA A 12 23.29 -19.91 21.32
CA ALA A 12 22.98 -18.91 22.32
C ALA A 12 22.53 -17.59 21.65
N PRO A 13 21.51 -16.89 22.20
CA PRO A 13 21.11 -15.59 21.67
C PRO A 13 22.28 -14.61 21.76
N ALA A 14 22.55 -13.93 20.65
CA ALA A 14 23.56 -12.88 20.56
C ALA A 14 23.41 -11.88 21.71
N ALA A 15 24.53 -11.54 22.33
CA ALA A 15 24.60 -10.66 23.49
C ALA A 15 23.93 -9.31 23.20
N LYS A 16 23.06 -8.88 24.13
CA LYS A 16 22.50 -7.53 24.16
C LYS A 16 23.66 -6.53 24.27
N GLU A 17 24.03 -5.88 23.17
CA GLU A 17 24.89 -4.68 23.22
C GLU A 17 24.12 -3.55 23.93
N LYS A 18 24.34 -3.44 25.24
CA LYS A 18 24.04 -2.24 26.00
C LYS A 18 25.08 -1.19 25.61
N TYR A 19 24.63 -0.10 24.99
CA TYR A 19 25.44 1.10 24.89
C TYR A 19 25.71 1.60 26.32
N ALA A 20 26.93 1.38 26.79
CA ALA A 20 27.43 1.93 28.03
C ALA A 20 27.71 3.43 27.82
N ILE A 21 26.88 4.28 28.44
CA ILE A 21 27.28 5.64 28.79
C ILE A 21 27.62 5.56 30.27
N THR A 22 28.91 5.47 30.57
CA THR A 22 29.42 5.44 31.94
C THR A 22 29.78 6.87 32.33
N GLU A 23 28.86 7.57 32.98
CA GLU A 23 29.19 8.53 34.03
C GLU A 23 28.42 8.11 35.28
N SER A 24 29.16 7.67 36.28
CA SER A 24 28.62 7.25 37.57
C SER A 24 28.16 8.47 38.35
N ILE A 25 26.84 8.60 38.54
CA ILE A 25 26.27 9.45 39.58
C ILE A 25 25.79 8.53 40.71
N ALA A 26 26.30 8.77 41.92
CA ALA A 26 25.90 8.05 43.13
C ALA A 26 24.38 8.24 43.42
N PRO A 27 23.71 7.27 44.08
CA PRO A 27 22.27 7.33 44.30
C PRO A 27 21.91 8.28 45.44
N GLY A 28 21.64 9.54 45.11
CA GLY A 28 20.74 10.39 45.90
C GLY A 28 19.32 10.18 45.37
N SER A 29 18.33 9.95 46.24
CA SER A 29 16.94 9.85 45.79
C SER A 29 16.55 11.16 45.08
N ILE A 30 16.22 11.07 43.79
CA ILE A 30 15.63 12.18 43.07
C ILE A 30 14.25 12.38 43.68
N VAL A 31 14.08 13.44 44.47
CA VAL A 31 12.79 13.85 45.02
C VAL A 31 11.87 14.15 43.83
N TYR A 32 10.86 13.31 43.64
CA TYR A 32 9.90 13.45 42.57
C TYR A 32 8.71 14.31 43.02
N PRO A 33 8.07 15.08 42.12
CA PRO A 33 6.85 15.78 42.47
C PRO A 33 5.77 14.83 42.98
N PRO A 34 4.96 15.24 43.97
CA PRO A 34 3.93 14.40 44.54
C PRO A 34 2.81 14.09 43.51
N PRO A 35 2.08 12.98 43.66
CA PRO A 35 1.06 12.54 42.69
C PRO A 35 -0.10 13.53 42.44
N ASN A 36 -0.30 14.52 43.32
CA ASN A 36 -1.30 15.58 43.15
C ASN A 36 -0.80 16.74 42.25
N MET A 37 0.43 16.67 41.74
CA MET A 37 1.01 17.60 40.77
C MET A 37 1.28 16.89 39.43
N PRO A 38 0.26 16.37 38.74
CA PRO A 38 0.45 15.44 37.62
C PRO A 38 1.18 16.06 36.42
N MET A 39 1.05 17.38 36.20
CA MET A 39 1.82 18.10 35.18
C MET A 39 3.32 18.12 35.48
N ASP A 40 3.70 18.34 36.73
CA ASP A 40 5.12 18.39 37.12
C ASP A 40 5.73 16.98 37.10
N VAL A 41 4.99 15.97 37.56
CA VAL A 41 5.36 14.56 37.40
C VAL A 41 5.59 14.22 35.93
N ALA A 42 4.67 14.61 35.04
CA ALA A 42 4.79 14.35 33.60
C ALA A 42 6.00 15.04 32.97
N ARG A 43 6.35 16.27 33.37
CA ARG A 43 7.58 16.94 32.91
C ARG A 43 8.84 16.17 33.29
N HIS A 44 8.92 15.68 34.53
CA HIS A 44 10.05 14.86 34.98
C HIS A 44 10.10 13.53 34.23
N LEU A 45 8.94 12.86 34.05
CA LEU A 45 8.89 11.61 33.29
C LEU A 45 9.35 11.79 31.84
N ILE A 46 8.99 12.91 31.20
CA ILE A 46 9.47 13.21 29.85
C ILE A 46 10.99 13.38 29.84
N ALA A 47 11.55 14.12 30.79
CA ALA A 47 13.00 14.32 30.87
C ALA A 47 13.75 13.01 31.14
N ASP A 48 13.22 12.18 32.05
CA ASP A 48 13.92 11.01 32.57
C ASP A 48 13.74 9.75 31.70
N LEU A 49 12.54 9.54 31.14
CA LEU A 49 12.19 8.33 30.39
C LEU A 49 12.02 8.59 28.90
N PHE A 50 11.48 9.77 28.54
CA PHE A 50 11.06 10.05 27.17
C PHE A 50 11.87 11.15 26.50
N THR A 51 13.15 11.23 26.81
CA THR A 51 14.10 12.14 26.15
C THR A 51 15.41 11.41 25.83
N ALA A 52 15.88 11.55 24.60
CA ALA A 52 17.21 11.12 24.17
C ALA A 52 17.99 12.34 23.64
N GLY A 53 18.99 12.78 24.39
CA GLY A 53 19.68 14.05 24.12
C GLY A 53 18.74 15.24 24.31
N GLU A 54 18.50 16.02 23.25
CA GLU A 54 17.56 17.14 23.27
C GLU A 54 16.18 16.80 22.69
N HIS A 55 15.92 15.54 22.34
CA HIS A 55 14.74 15.14 21.59
C HIS A 55 13.82 14.24 22.42
N LYS A 56 12.53 14.56 22.39
CA LYS A 56 11.50 13.70 22.97
C LYS A 56 11.44 12.37 22.21
N THR A 57 11.23 11.29 22.95
CA THR A 57 11.07 9.92 22.43
C THR A 57 9.67 9.36 22.67
N LEU A 58 8.75 10.18 23.18
CA LEU A 58 7.31 9.93 23.24
C LEU A 58 6.59 11.10 22.58
N VAL A 59 5.62 10.80 21.71
CA VAL A 59 4.73 11.81 21.12
C VAL A 59 3.29 11.32 21.09
N TYR A 60 2.36 12.27 21.18
CA TYR A 60 0.93 12.03 21.03
C TYR A 60 0.44 12.72 19.76
N TRP A 61 -0.03 11.93 18.79
CA TRP A 61 -0.41 12.44 17.47
C TRP A 61 -1.67 11.74 16.97
N ARG A 62 -2.67 12.54 16.58
CA ARG A 62 -3.96 12.09 16.03
C ARG A 62 -4.72 11.05 16.88
N GLY A 63 -4.56 11.13 18.21
CA GLY A 63 -5.26 10.24 19.14
C GLY A 63 -4.47 8.99 19.54
N ASP A 64 -3.28 8.79 18.94
CA ASP A 64 -2.44 7.63 19.18
C ASP A 64 -1.09 8.04 19.81
N TRP A 65 -0.56 7.15 20.64
CA TRP A 65 0.78 7.27 21.21
C TRP A 65 1.82 6.71 20.26
N TRP A 66 2.97 7.38 20.18
CA TRP A 66 4.10 6.93 19.38
C TRP A 66 5.37 6.97 20.24
N LEU A 67 6.15 5.89 20.18
CA LEU A 67 7.41 5.78 20.90
C LEU A 67 8.57 5.67 19.92
N TRP A 68 9.68 6.33 20.24
CA TRP A 68 10.95 6.14 19.57
C TRP A 68 11.68 4.95 20.19
N LYS A 69 11.63 3.80 19.51
CA LYS A 69 12.27 2.56 19.95
C LYS A 69 13.13 2.00 18.80
N PHE A 70 14.27 1.40 19.14
CA PHE A 70 15.18 0.79 18.16
C PHE A 70 15.56 1.71 16.97
N GLY A 71 15.60 3.03 17.21
CA GLY A 71 15.99 4.01 16.21
C GLY A 71 14.92 4.38 15.18
N HIS A 72 13.64 4.12 15.45
CA HIS A 72 12.51 4.60 14.63
C HIS A 72 11.29 4.89 15.52
N TRP A 73 10.33 5.64 14.97
CA TRP A 73 9.01 5.83 15.59
C TRP A 73 8.09 4.68 15.25
N ALA A 74 7.39 4.16 16.26
CA ALA A 74 6.35 3.16 16.10
C ALA A 74 5.12 3.57 16.93
N PRO A 75 3.89 3.28 16.45
CA PRO A 75 2.71 3.45 17.28
C PRO A 75 2.79 2.49 18.46
N ALA A 76 2.40 2.96 19.64
CA ALA A 76 2.19 2.10 20.79
C ALA A 76 1.10 1.08 20.46
N ALA A 77 1.24 -0.16 20.92
CA ALA A 77 0.20 -1.17 20.75
C ALA A 77 -1.11 -0.75 21.43
N ASP A 78 -0.98 -0.10 22.60
CA ASP A 78 -2.05 0.43 23.41
C ASP A 78 -1.50 1.44 24.44
N GLU A 79 -2.38 2.00 25.27
CA GLU A 79 -1.99 2.88 26.38
C GLU A 79 -1.16 2.14 27.45
N LEU A 80 -1.30 0.82 27.57
CA LEU A 80 -0.59 0.02 28.57
C LEU A 80 0.91 -0.01 28.26
N GLU A 81 1.32 0.01 26.99
CA GLU A 81 2.73 0.08 26.61
C GLU A 81 3.41 1.35 27.16
N VAL A 82 2.76 2.51 27.11
CA VAL A 82 3.30 3.74 27.71
C VAL A 82 3.34 3.62 29.24
N LYS A 83 2.26 3.12 29.85
CA LYS A 83 2.18 2.93 31.31
C LYS A 83 3.23 1.94 31.84
N ALA A 84 3.60 0.94 31.06
CA ALA A 84 4.60 -0.07 31.43
C ALA A 84 6.00 0.54 31.62
N GLU A 85 6.31 1.66 30.95
CA GLU A 85 7.55 2.41 31.18
C GLU A 85 7.47 3.24 32.48
N LEU A 86 6.27 3.74 32.83
CA LEU A 86 6.07 4.61 34.01
C LEU A 86 6.14 3.85 35.33
N TRP A 87 5.51 2.67 35.39
CA TRP A 87 5.29 1.92 36.62
C TRP A 87 6.59 1.56 37.34
N PRO A 88 7.52 0.79 36.74
CA PRO A 88 8.75 0.39 37.41
C PRO A 88 9.62 1.59 37.75
N TYR A 89 9.55 2.66 36.95
CA TYR A 89 10.30 3.88 37.21
C TYR A 89 9.82 4.56 38.51
N LEU A 90 8.51 4.79 38.62
CA LEU A 90 7.90 5.48 39.75
C LEU A 90 7.90 4.65 41.04
N GLU A 91 7.91 3.32 40.97
CA GLU A 91 8.07 2.45 42.15
C GLU A 91 9.37 2.72 42.91
N THR A 92 10.42 3.17 42.21
CA THR A 92 11.74 3.43 42.79
C THR A 92 11.94 4.88 43.23
N ARG A 93 10.89 5.70 43.22
CA ARG A 93 10.96 7.14 43.52
C ARG A 93 10.30 7.46 44.85
N GLU A 94 10.72 8.57 45.43
CA GLU A 94 10.13 9.15 46.64
C GLU A 94 9.61 10.56 46.33
N CYS A 95 8.61 11.01 47.07
CA CYS A 95 8.08 12.37 46.97
C CYS A 95 7.89 12.99 48.35
N GLU A 96 7.92 14.33 48.38
CA GLU A 96 7.65 15.09 49.60
C GLU A 96 6.17 14.99 49.99
N HIS A 97 5.94 14.71 51.28
CA HIS A 97 4.63 14.73 51.90
C HIS A 97 4.68 15.56 53.20
N LYS A 98 3.52 15.95 53.73
CA LYS A 98 3.43 16.72 54.99
C LYS A 98 4.12 16.04 56.18
N SER A 99 4.29 14.72 56.12
CA SER A 99 4.93 13.89 57.13
C SER A 99 6.40 13.56 56.82
N GLY A 100 7.00 14.22 55.83
CA GLY A 100 8.35 13.92 55.32
C GLY A 100 8.34 13.17 53.98
N MET A 101 9.48 12.61 53.61
CA MET A 101 9.66 11.85 52.38
C MET A 101 8.95 10.50 52.46
N ILE A 102 8.15 10.18 51.44
CA ILE A 102 7.46 8.90 51.33
C ILE A 102 7.69 8.28 49.94
N PRO A 103 7.59 6.95 49.78
CA PRO A 103 7.63 6.33 48.47
C PRO A 103 6.50 6.85 47.57
N TRP A 104 6.80 7.16 46.31
CA TRP A 104 5.83 7.71 45.35
C TRP A 104 4.63 6.76 45.15
N SER A 105 4.87 5.45 45.27
CA SER A 105 3.85 4.39 45.34
C SER A 105 2.83 4.47 44.20
N PRO A 106 3.18 4.03 42.98
CA PRO A 106 2.26 4.06 41.85
C PRO A 106 1.01 3.22 42.11
N THR A 107 -0.12 3.72 41.64
CA THR A 107 -1.40 3.01 41.60
C THR A 107 -2.02 3.20 40.23
N THR A 108 -3.00 2.38 39.86
CA THR A 108 -3.71 2.51 38.58
C THR A 108 -4.25 3.93 38.36
N ALA A 109 -4.87 4.52 39.39
CA ALA A 109 -5.41 5.88 39.32
C ALA A 109 -4.29 6.93 39.16
N ARG A 110 -3.22 6.82 39.95
CA ARG A 110 -2.09 7.77 39.88
C ARG A 110 -1.43 7.75 38.51
N VAL A 111 -1.18 6.56 37.96
CA VAL A 111 -0.54 6.41 36.65
C VAL A 111 -1.48 6.82 35.52
N HIS A 112 -2.76 6.48 35.57
CA HIS A 112 -3.74 6.92 34.56
C HIS A 112 -3.89 8.45 34.52
N ASN A 113 -3.85 9.13 35.68
CA ASN A 113 -3.91 10.58 35.76
C ASN A 113 -2.71 11.30 35.12
N LEU A 114 -1.65 10.57 34.73
CA LEU A 114 -0.50 11.14 34.01
C LEU A 114 -0.66 11.11 32.49
N MET A 115 -1.61 10.33 31.96
CA MET A 115 -1.72 10.13 30.51
C MET A 115 -2.11 11.41 29.77
N GLU A 116 -3.08 12.16 30.27
CA GLU A 116 -3.48 13.44 29.67
C GLU A 116 -2.36 14.51 29.78
N PRO A 117 -1.73 14.74 30.95
CA PRO A 117 -0.54 15.59 31.08
C PRO A 117 0.59 15.23 30.11
N LEU A 118 0.94 13.94 30.00
CA LEU A 118 1.93 13.46 29.05
C LEU A 118 1.49 13.80 27.62
N ALA A 119 0.24 13.52 27.26
CA ALA A 119 -0.29 13.76 25.93
C ALA A 119 -0.23 15.25 25.56
N ILE A 120 -0.58 16.14 26.49
CA ILE A 120 -0.49 17.60 26.32
C ILE A 120 0.97 18.01 26.08
N LEU A 121 1.90 17.53 26.90
CA LEU A 121 3.30 17.92 26.85
C LEU A 121 4.06 17.32 25.65
N THR A 122 3.59 16.20 25.10
CA THR A 122 4.19 15.53 23.94
C THR A 122 3.35 15.63 22.67
N ARG A 123 2.35 16.52 22.64
CA ARG A 123 1.43 16.66 21.52
C ARG A 123 2.12 17.18 20.26
N ILE A 124 1.91 16.50 19.15
CA ILE A 124 2.13 17.05 17.81
C ILE A 124 0.81 17.64 17.31
N ASN A 125 0.86 18.79 16.64
CA ASN A 125 -0.33 19.37 16.03
C ASN A 125 -0.95 18.34 15.05
N PRO A 126 -2.22 17.93 15.22
CA PRO A 126 -2.84 16.91 14.36
C PRO A 126 -3.00 17.36 12.90
N GLY A 127 -2.91 18.66 12.61
CA GLY A 127 -2.90 19.21 11.26
C GLY A 127 -1.56 19.04 10.52
N ASN A 128 -0.48 18.65 11.21
CA ASN A 128 0.79 18.35 10.55
C ASN A 128 0.82 16.88 10.11
N ASP A 129 1.26 16.63 8.87
CA ASP A 129 1.43 15.30 8.31
C ASP A 129 2.88 14.80 8.40
N ALA A 130 3.04 13.52 8.71
CA ALA A 130 4.34 12.86 8.67
C ALA A 130 4.74 12.51 7.22
N PRO A 131 6.04 12.49 6.88
CA PRO A 131 7.18 12.75 7.77
C PRO A 131 7.37 14.25 8.08
N MET A 132 7.85 14.59 9.29
CA MET A 132 8.12 15.98 9.70
C MET A 132 9.29 16.08 10.69
N TRP A 133 9.95 17.24 10.75
CA TRP A 133 10.92 17.56 11.81
C TRP A 133 10.16 18.07 13.05
N ILE A 134 10.26 17.35 14.18
CA ILE A 134 9.62 17.70 15.47
C ILE A 134 10.61 18.21 16.53
N GLY A 135 11.90 18.28 16.18
CA GLY A 135 12.97 18.74 17.06
C GLY A 135 14.07 19.43 16.26
N LYS A 136 15.03 20.04 16.97
CA LYS A 136 16.20 20.66 16.33
C LYS A 136 17.00 19.63 15.57
N THR A 137 17.47 19.95 14.37
CA THR A 137 18.34 19.07 13.58
C THR A 137 19.35 19.91 12.79
N LYS A 138 20.51 19.31 12.50
CA LYS A 138 21.49 19.87 11.55
C LYS A 138 21.22 19.43 10.11
N ILE A 139 20.28 18.49 9.92
CA ILE A 139 19.88 18.00 8.60
C ILE A 139 18.99 19.07 7.97
N THR A 140 19.41 19.62 6.85
CA THR A 140 18.70 20.68 6.12
C THR A 140 17.69 20.13 5.11
N THR A 141 17.83 18.86 4.76
CA THR A 141 16.95 18.13 3.84
C THR A 141 15.53 18.09 4.36
N ALA A 142 14.57 18.28 3.45
CA ALA A 142 13.16 18.22 3.78
C ALA A 142 12.79 16.81 4.33
N PRO A 143 11.92 16.70 5.35
CA PRO A 143 11.50 15.41 5.91
C PRO A 143 10.98 14.41 4.87
N THR A 144 10.29 14.92 3.84
CA THR A 144 9.70 14.12 2.75
C THR A 144 10.75 13.54 1.80
N GLN A 145 12.00 13.99 1.88
CA GLN A 145 13.13 13.48 1.11
C GLN A 145 14.05 12.58 1.96
N MET A 146 13.62 12.24 3.17
CA MET A 146 14.34 11.37 4.09
C MET A 146 13.65 10.00 4.19
N VAL A 147 14.44 8.93 4.16
CA VAL A 147 13.96 7.57 4.43
C VAL A 147 14.66 7.01 5.66
N ALA A 148 13.89 6.48 6.61
CA ALA A 148 14.43 5.82 7.79
C ALA A 148 14.75 4.35 7.51
N LEU A 149 15.98 3.94 7.82
CA LEU A 149 16.49 2.58 7.69
C LEU A 149 17.07 2.10 9.04
N ASN A 150 17.33 0.80 9.16
CA ASN A 150 17.87 0.22 10.39
C ASN A 150 19.25 0.77 10.81
N ASN A 151 20.01 1.37 9.90
CA ASN A 151 21.32 1.96 10.19
C ASN A 151 21.36 3.50 10.14
N GLY A 152 20.29 4.19 9.73
CA GLY A 152 20.36 5.65 9.55
C GLY A 152 19.12 6.28 8.92
N LEU A 153 19.18 7.59 8.73
CA LEU A 153 18.24 8.36 7.92
C LEU A 153 18.94 8.70 6.61
N LEU A 154 18.47 8.14 5.50
CA LEU A 154 19.04 8.40 4.19
C LEU A 154 18.38 9.63 3.56
N ASP A 155 19.22 10.58 3.14
CA ASP A 155 18.83 11.63 2.20
C ASP A 155 18.71 11.04 0.80
N LEU A 156 17.50 11.11 0.22
CA LEU A 156 17.23 10.56 -1.11
C LEU A 156 17.90 11.34 -2.24
N ASN A 157 18.21 12.62 -2.06
CA ASN A 157 18.86 13.44 -3.09
C ASN A 157 20.38 13.30 -3.02
N GLU A 158 20.96 13.47 -1.83
CA GLU A 158 22.42 13.45 -1.64
C GLU A 158 22.98 12.02 -1.54
N ARG A 159 22.11 11.01 -1.37
CA ARG A 159 22.50 9.62 -1.02
C ARG A 159 23.36 9.55 0.24
N LYS A 160 23.12 10.48 1.15
CA LYS A 160 23.89 10.64 2.38
C LYS A 160 23.17 10.00 3.56
N LEU A 161 23.84 9.08 4.23
CA LEU A 161 23.32 8.44 5.43
C LEU A 161 23.63 9.29 6.67
N HIS A 162 22.59 9.77 7.33
CA HIS A 162 22.68 10.49 8.59
C HIS A 162 22.44 9.54 9.77
N ARG A 163 22.98 9.89 10.94
CA ARG A 163 22.68 9.20 12.19
C ARG A 163 21.18 9.30 12.50
N ARG A 164 20.61 8.20 13.00
CA ARG A 164 19.22 8.16 13.50
C ARG A 164 18.99 9.22 14.58
N THR A 165 17.88 9.93 14.48
CA THR A 165 17.48 10.94 15.46
C THR A 165 15.95 10.92 15.64
N PRO A 166 15.43 11.03 16.89
CA PRO A 166 13.99 11.19 17.12
C PRO A 166 13.42 12.48 16.52
N ALA A 167 14.28 13.44 16.12
CA ALA A 167 13.85 14.70 15.52
C ALA A 167 13.05 14.51 14.21
N LEU A 168 13.27 13.42 13.45
CA LEU A 168 12.42 13.08 12.31
C LEU A 168 11.26 12.21 12.83
N PHE A 169 10.04 12.74 12.81
CA PHE A 169 8.83 11.96 13.03
C PHE A 169 8.35 11.39 11.70
N ASN A 170 8.38 10.07 11.57
CA ASN A 170 7.96 9.31 10.40
C ASN A 170 7.15 8.09 10.84
N THR A 171 6.16 7.67 10.06
CA THR A 171 5.23 6.60 10.48
C THR A 171 5.69 5.19 10.10
N TRP A 172 6.81 5.07 9.39
CA TRP A 172 7.35 3.81 8.90
C TRP A 172 8.86 3.87 8.71
N SER A 173 9.54 2.72 8.88
CA SER A 173 10.97 2.56 8.59
C SER A 173 11.23 1.26 7.84
N LEU A 174 12.38 1.19 7.16
CA LEU A 174 12.81 0.03 6.37
C LEU A 174 13.57 -0.98 7.25
N PRO A 175 13.29 -2.30 7.11
CA PRO A 175 13.81 -3.33 8.00
C PRO A 175 15.26 -3.76 7.70
N PHE A 176 15.97 -3.02 6.86
CA PHE A 176 17.36 -3.29 6.46
C PHE A 176 18.18 -1.99 6.49
N GLY A 177 19.51 -2.12 6.44
CA GLY A 177 20.42 -0.98 6.39
C GLY A 177 20.71 -0.55 4.96
N TYR A 178 21.00 0.74 4.77
CA TYR A 178 21.55 1.25 3.52
C TYR A 178 23.01 0.85 3.39
N ASP A 179 23.36 0.22 2.27
CA ASP A 179 24.72 -0.11 1.87
C ASP A 179 24.89 0.36 0.41
N PRO A 180 25.72 1.39 0.14
CA PRO A 180 25.87 1.94 -1.21
C PRO A 180 26.47 0.94 -2.21
N ASP A 181 27.19 -0.06 -1.75
CA ASP A 181 27.87 -1.06 -2.59
C ASP A 181 27.07 -2.35 -2.77
N ALA A 182 25.92 -2.47 -2.07
CA ALA A 182 25.08 -3.64 -2.18
C ALA A 182 24.52 -3.84 -3.60
N ALA A 183 24.63 -5.07 -4.09
CA ALA A 183 24.12 -5.52 -5.38
C ALA A 183 22.93 -6.47 -5.22
N CYS A 184 22.15 -6.64 -6.29
CA CYS A 184 21.01 -7.56 -6.33
C CYS A 184 20.99 -8.44 -7.60
N PRO A 185 22.04 -9.24 -7.85
CA PRO A 185 22.19 -9.99 -9.10
C PRO A 185 21.06 -11.01 -9.32
N THR A 186 20.56 -11.66 -8.26
CA THR A 186 19.46 -12.62 -8.37
C THR A 186 18.17 -11.92 -8.78
N TRP A 187 17.87 -10.77 -8.17
CA TRP A 187 16.74 -9.93 -8.54
C TRP A 187 16.83 -9.42 -9.98
N GLU A 188 17.97 -8.87 -10.38
CA GLU A 188 18.15 -8.35 -11.74
C GLU A 188 18.06 -9.46 -12.80
N GLN A 189 18.63 -10.64 -12.53
CA GLN A 189 18.51 -11.79 -13.43
C GLN A 189 17.06 -12.24 -13.56
N PHE A 190 16.35 -12.39 -12.44
CA PHE A 190 14.93 -12.75 -12.42
C PHE A 190 14.09 -11.77 -13.24
N LEU A 191 14.27 -10.46 -13.03
CA LEU A 191 13.56 -9.44 -13.79
C LEU A 191 13.92 -9.47 -15.29
N THR A 192 15.19 -9.70 -15.63
CA THR A 192 15.63 -9.83 -17.02
C THR A 192 14.93 -10.99 -17.71
N GLU A 193 14.74 -12.09 -17.02
CA GLU A 193 14.05 -13.25 -17.55
C GLU A 193 12.54 -13.00 -17.72
N VAL A 194 11.89 -12.45 -16.69
CA VAL A 194 10.45 -12.16 -16.65
C VAL A 194 10.03 -11.11 -17.68
N PHE A 195 10.87 -10.09 -17.88
CA PHE A 195 10.62 -8.95 -18.77
C PHE A 195 11.41 -9.03 -20.08
N SER A 196 11.90 -10.21 -20.46
CA SER A 196 12.67 -10.40 -21.71
C SER A 196 11.92 -9.92 -22.97
N HIS A 197 10.59 -9.95 -22.96
CA HIS A 197 9.73 -9.44 -24.03
C HIS A 197 9.35 -7.95 -23.89
N ASP A 198 9.59 -7.32 -22.74
CA ASP A 198 9.20 -5.94 -22.44
C ASP A 198 10.22 -5.26 -21.50
N PRO A 199 11.42 -4.88 -22.00
CA PRO A 199 12.43 -4.21 -21.20
C PRO A 199 11.96 -2.86 -20.62
N GLN A 200 11.01 -2.19 -21.27
CA GLN A 200 10.40 -0.95 -20.78
C GLN A 200 9.51 -1.21 -19.56
N GLY A 201 8.78 -2.33 -19.54
CA GLY A 201 8.06 -2.80 -18.35
C GLY A 201 8.97 -3.03 -17.14
N ARG A 202 10.19 -3.52 -17.35
CA ARG A 202 11.21 -3.67 -16.29
C ARG A 202 11.64 -2.31 -15.74
N GLN A 203 11.84 -1.32 -16.62
CA GLN A 203 12.21 0.04 -16.22
C GLN A 203 11.07 0.74 -15.47
N ALA A 204 9.82 0.58 -15.93
CA ALA A 204 8.64 1.10 -15.27
C ALA A 204 8.45 0.52 -13.86
N LEU A 205 8.72 -0.78 -13.68
CA LEU A 205 8.71 -1.42 -12.36
C LEU A 205 9.78 -0.83 -11.43
N GLN A 206 10.98 -0.58 -11.94
CA GLN A 206 12.07 0.05 -11.17
C GLN A 206 11.72 1.48 -10.74
N GLU A 207 11.14 2.27 -11.63
CA GLU A 207 10.65 3.62 -11.33
C GLU A 207 9.52 3.57 -10.30
N MET A 208 8.60 2.61 -10.43
CA MET A 208 7.50 2.43 -9.47
C MET A 208 8.03 2.07 -8.08
N ALA A 209 9.03 1.19 -7.98
CA ALA A 209 9.67 0.87 -6.70
C ALA A 209 10.28 2.13 -6.06
N GLY A 210 11.00 2.94 -6.85
CA GLY A 210 11.55 4.22 -6.41
C GLY A 210 10.48 5.22 -5.98
N TYR A 211 9.39 5.34 -6.74
CA TYR A 211 8.26 6.21 -6.46
C TYR A 211 7.58 5.85 -5.13
N ILE A 212 7.30 4.56 -4.90
CA ILE A 212 6.73 4.08 -3.63
C ILE A 212 7.66 4.40 -2.45
N LEU A 213 8.96 4.11 -2.59
CA LEU A 213 9.97 4.37 -1.55
C LEU A 213 10.10 5.87 -1.20
N SER A 214 10.00 6.73 -2.21
CA SER A 214 10.15 8.17 -2.02
C SER A 214 9.00 8.83 -1.25
N GLY A 215 7.88 8.12 -1.03
CA GLY A 215 6.74 8.74 -0.38
C GLY A 215 6.01 9.77 -1.25
N ARG A 216 6.28 9.82 -2.57
CA ARG A 216 5.65 10.72 -3.55
C ARG A 216 4.28 10.27 -4.06
N THR A 217 3.31 11.16 -4.11
CA THR A 217 1.96 10.92 -4.68
C THR A 217 1.65 11.81 -5.88
N ASP A 218 2.55 12.72 -6.24
CA ASP A 218 2.36 13.81 -7.21
C ASP A 218 2.08 13.37 -8.65
N LEU A 219 2.61 12.22 -9.07
CA LEU A 219 2.37 11.69 -10.42
C LEU A 219 0.99 11.02 -10.54
N HIS A 220 0.34 10.77 -9.41
CA HIS A 220 -0.95 10.10 -9.32
C HIS A 220 -1.03 8.81 -10.16
N LYS A 221 -0.02 7.95 -10.01
CA LYS A 221 0.05 6.66 -10.70
C LYS A 221 -0.04 5.49 -9.72
N ALA A 222 -0.66 4.43 -10.19
CA ALA A 222 -0.62 3.09 -9.64
C ALA A 222 0.04 2.13 -10.64
N PHE A 223 0.40 0.94 -10.17
CA PHE A 223 1.01 -0.10 -11.02
C PHE A 223 0.05 -1.25 -11.21
N MET A 224 -0.05 -1.77 -12.43
CA MET A 224 -0.85 -2.95 -12.75
C MET A 224 0.02 -4.03 -13.38
N LEU A 225 0.03 -5.21 -12.79
CA LEU A 225 0.80 -6.35 -13.24
C LEU A 225 -0.13 -7.53 -13.58
N ILE A 226 -0.26 -7.81 -14.87
CA ILE A 226 -1.11 -8.88 -15.42
C ILE A 226 -0.24 -9.98 -16.01
N GLY A 227 -0.70 -11.23 -16.00
CA GLY A 227 -0.03 -12.31 -16.71
C GLY A 227 -0.48 -13.68 -16.22
N PRO A 228 -0.05 -14.80 -16.82
CA PRO A 228 -0.52 -16.11 -16.43
C PRO A 228 -0.11 -16.51 -15.01
N SER A 229 -0.72 -17.56 -14.47
CA SER A 229 -0.28 -18.17 -13.23
C SER A 229 1.21 -18.56 -13.31
N ARG A 230 1.92 -18.48 -12.18
CA ARG A 230 3.37 -18.73 -12.08
C ARG A 230 4.23 -17.86 -13.00
N ALA A 231 3.80 -16.65 -13.34
CA ALA A 231 4.58 -15.69 -14.15
C ALA A 231 5.59 -14.84 -13.33
N GLY A 232 5.82 -15.13 -12.05
CA GLY A 232 6.71 -14.32 -11.19
C GLY A 232 6.03 -13.12 -10.52
N LYS A 233 4.76 -12.82 -10.82
CA LYS A 233 4.00 -11.70 -10.23
C LYS A 233 4.06 -11.66 -8.69
N GLY A 234 3.84 -12.80 -8.04
CA GLY A 234 3.87 -12.90 -6.59
C GLY A 234 5.27 -12.77 -5.98
N ILE A 235 6.33 -13.03 -6.75
CA ILE A 235 7.71 -12.73 -6.31
C ILE A 235 7.92 -11.21 -6.36
N ILE A 236 7.49 -10.56 -7.45
CA ILE A 236 7.57 -9.09 -7.59
C ILE A 236 6.80 -8.39 -6.47
N SER A 237 5.52 -8.73 -6.26
CA SER A 237 4.68 -8.07 -5.25
C SER A 237 5.24 -8.24 -3.83
N ARG A 238 5.68 -9.45 -3.46
CA ARG A 238 6.29 -9.70 -2.14
C ARG A 238 7.64 -9.00 -1.97
N THR A 239 8.44 -8.90 -3.03
CA THR A 239 9.72 -8.19 -2.98
C THR A 239 9.51 -6.69 -2.74
N ILE A 240 8.55 -6.06 -3.43
CA ILE A 240 8.22 -4.65 -3.20
C ILE A 240 7.66 -4.42 -1.78
N GLN A 241 6.83 -5.33 -1.28
CA GLN A 241 6.33 -5.26 0.10
C GLN A 241 7.45 -5.42 1.14
N ALA A 242 8.39 -6.34 0.92
CA ALA A 242 9.56 -6.50 1.77
C ALA A 242 10.49 -5.27 1.71
N LEU A 243 10.63 -4.67 0.52
CA LEU A 243 11.44 -3.48 0.29
C LEU A 243 10.95 -2.28 1.09
N ILE A 244 9.63 -2.10 1.23
CA ILE A 244 9.07 -1.04 2.06
C ILE A 244 8.88 -1.45 3.53
N GLY A 245 9.10 -2.72 3.86
CA GLY A 245 8.78 -3.33 5.16
C GLY A 245 7.34 -3.85 5.23
N GLY A 246 7.15 -5.11 5.63
CA GLY A 246 5.83 -5.77 5.62
C GLY A 246 4.78 -5.11 6.51
N GLY A 247 5.19 -4.39 7.57
CA GLY A 247 4.27 -3.58 8.38
C GLY A 247 3.73 -2.33 7.67
N ASN A 248 4.30 -1.95 6.53
CA ASN A 248 4.00 -0.74 5.78
C ASN A 248 3.16 -1.02 4.52
N SER A 249 2.89 -2.29 4.21
CA SER A 249 1.92 -2.69 3.19
C SER A 249 0.63 -3.23 3.80
N VAL A 250 -0.43 -3.21 3.01
CA VAL A 250 -1.65 -3.98 3.25
C VAL A 250 -2.08 -4.67 1.97
N SER A 251 -2.79 -5.79 2.09
CA SER A 251 -3.28 -6.54 0.94
C SER A 251 -4.81 -6.66 0.93
N PRO A 252 -5.55 -5.56 0.68
CA PRO A 252 -7.00 -5.61 0.58
C PRO A 252 -7.43 -6.27 -0.74
N SER A 253 -8.62 -6.86 -0.75
CA SER A 253 -9.29 -7.23 -2.02
C SER A 253 -10.04 -6.03 -2.60
N LEU A 254 -10.29 -6.03 -3.92
CA LEU A 254 -11.14 -5.02 -4.56
C LEU A 254 -12.51 -4.91 -3.85
N ASN A 255 -13.17 -6.04 -3.61
CA ASN A 255 -14.46 -6.07 -2.93
C ASN A 255 -14.40 -5.47 -1.51
N SER A 256 -13.31 -5.70 -0.77
CA SER A 256 -13.15 -5.12 0.56
C SER A 256 -13.02 -3.61 0.50
N LEU A 257 -12.32 -3.05 -0.48
CA LEU A 257 -12.14 -1.59 -0.65
C LEU A 257 -13.47 -0.88 -0.92
N GLY A 258 -14.42 -1.52 -1.60
CA GLY A 258 -15.78 -1.01 -1.80
C GLY A 258 -16.70 -1.08 -0.58
N SER A 259 -16.30 -1.78 0.49
CA SER A 259 -17.13 -1.96 1.70
C SER A 259 -17.08 -0.76 2.67
N GLU A 260 -18.04 -0.66 3.58
CA GLU A 260 -18.17 0.45 4.55
C GLU A 260 -16.87 0.75 5.33
N PHE A 261 -16.15 -0.29 5.77
CA PHE A 261 -14.92 -0.18 6.57
C PHE A 261 -13.64 -0.49 5.77
N GLY A 262 -13.75 -0.71 4.46
CA GLY A 262 -12.69 -1.23 3.59
C GLY A 262 -11.40 -0.41 3.57
N MET A 263 -11.54 0.92 3.65
CA MET A 263 -10.41 1.84 3.60
C MET A 263 -9.71 2.01 4.96
N SER A 264 -10.28 1.49 6.05
CA SER A 264 -9.71 1.63 7.40
C SER A 264 -8.29 1.07 7.50
N ALA A 265 -7.99 0.00 6.75
CA ALA A 265 -6.67 -0.61 6.73
C ALA A 265 -5.61 0.22 6.01
N LEU A 266 -6.02 1.18 5.15
CA LEU A 266 -5.10 2.00 4.36
C LEU A 266 -4.47 3.15 5.17
N VAL A 267 -5.09 3.51 6.30
CA VAL A 267 -4.63 4.65 7.12
C VAL A 267 -3.19 4.44 7.56
N GLY A 268 -2.31 5.35 7.14
CA GLY A 268 -0.88 5.30 7.45
C GLY A 268 -0.06 4.28 6.65
N LYS A 269 -0.64 3.59 5.65
CA LYS A 269 0.04 2.59 4.83
C LYS A 269 0.51 3.19 3.50
N PRO A 270 1.82 3.24 3.21
CA PRO A 270 2.32 3.77 1.94
C PRO A 270 2.01 2.89 0.72
N LEU A 271 1.68 1.60 0.89
CA LEU A 271 1.38 0.68 -0.20
C LEU A 271 0.18 -0.21 0.11
N ALA A 272 -0.70 -0.34 -0.88
CA ALA A 272 -1.73 -1.37 -0.94
C ALA A 272 -1.49 -2.28 -2.14
N VAL A 273 -1.36 -3.59 -1.89
CA VAL A 273 -1.22 -4.60 -2.95
C VAL A 273 -2.53 -5.36 -3.08
N ILE A 274 -3.19 -5.24 -4.22
CA ILE A 274 -4.45 -5.93 -4.47
C ILE A 274 -4.13 -7.17 -5.28
N GLU A 275 -4.15 -8.34 -4.64
CA GLU A 275 -3.95 -9.62 -5.30
C GLU A 275 -5.28 -10.21 -5.78
N ASP A 276 -5.24 -10.86 -6.95
CA ASP A 276 -6.37 -11.52 -7.60
C ASP A 276 -7.58 -10.57 -7.76
N ALA A 277 -7.34 -9.46 -8.45
CA ALA A 277 -8.32 -8.45 -8.78
C ALA A 277 -9.38 -9.00 -9.76
N ARG A 278 -10.28 -9.85 -9.27
CA ARG A 278 -11.49 -10.30 -9.94
C ARG A 278 -12.66 -9.46 -9.45
N ALA A 279 -13.43 -8.89 -10.36
CA ALA A 279 -14.65 -8.17 -10.04
C ALA A 279 -15.82 -9.15 -10.12
N ASP A 280 -16.26 -9.67 -8.98
CA ASP A 280 -17.36 -10.66 -8.92
C ASP A 280 -18.74 -10.00 -8.66
N ASP A 281 -18.81 -8.67 -8.45
CA ASP A 281 -20.05 -7.95 -8.13
C ASP A 281 -20.07 -6.56 -8.81
N ASP A 282 -20.81 -6.45 -9.91
CA ASP A 282 -20.86 -5.25 -10.77
C ASP A 282 -21.28 -3.97 -10.01
N ARG A 283 -22.16 -4.05 -8.99
CA ARG A 283 -22.57 -2.86 -8.23
C ARG A 283 -21.48 -2.32 -7.30
N ARG A 284 -20.67 -3.19 -6.71
CA ARG A 284 -19.53 -2.78 -5.85
C ARG A 284 -18.30 -2.37 -6.67
N SER A 285 -18.23 -2.76 -7.94
CA SER A 285 -17.12 -2.43 -8.83
C SER A 285 -17.00 -0.91 -9.07
N ASN A 286 -18.12 -0.19 -9.23
CA ASN A 286 -18.13 1.27 -9.40
C ASN A 286 -17.60 2.01 -8.17
N ILE A 287 -18.11 1.70 -6.98
CA ILE A 287 -17.68 2.32 -5.71
C ILE A 287 -16.19 2.04 -5.46
N THR A 288 -15.76 0.79 -5.72
CA THR A 288 -14.37 0.38 -5.55
C THR A 288 -13.46 1.18 -6.47
N THR A 289 -13.86 1.33 -7.73
CA THR A 289 -13.11 2.06 -8.74
C THR A 289 -13.02 3.55 -8.40
N GLU A 290 -14.12 4.17 -8.02
CA GLU A 290 -14.16 5.57 -7.60
C GLU A 290 -13.22 5.83 -6.42
N ARG A 291 -13.29 4.99 -5.37
CA ARG A 291 -12.40 5.10 -4.21
C ARG A 291 -10.94 4.94 -4.59
N LEU A 292 -10.63 3.98 -5.46
CA LEU A 292 -9.27 3.76 -5.94
C LEU A 292 -8.77 4.98 -6.73
N LEU A 293 -9.58 5.56 -7.61
CA LEU A 293 -9.25 6.75 -8.37
C LEU A 293 -9.04 7.98 -7.49
N ASN A 294 -9.92 8.21 -6.50
CA ASN A 294 -9.81 9.32 -5.56
C ASN A 294 -8.51 9.23 -4.75
N ILE A 295 -8.17 8.04 -4.24
CA ILE A 295 -6.93 7.84 -3.47
C ILE A 295 -5.70 8.02 -4.36
N ILE A 296 -5.68 7.45 -5.57
CA ILE A 296 -4.57 7.66 -6.51
C ILE A 296 -4.45 9.14 -6.90
N GLY A 297 -5.58 9.83 -7.03
CA GLY A 297 -5.68 11.26 -7.32
C GLY A 297 -5.22 12.18 -6.18
N GLY A 298 -4.98 11.63 -4.98
CA GLY A 298 -4.60 12.42 -3.81
C GLY A 298 -5.77 13.17 -3.16
N ASP A 299 -7.01 12.80 -3.48
CA ASP A 299 -8.20 13.45 -2.94
C ASP A 299 -8.39 13.11 -1.46
N ALA A 300 -8.96 14.05 -0.71
CA ALA A 300 -9.33 13.80 0.69
C ALA A 300 -10.51 12.84 0.75
N VAL A 301 -10.40 11.82 1.61
CA VAL A 301 -11.43 10.79 1.81
C VAL A 301 -11.93 10.80 3.25
N SER A 302 -13.19 10.40 3.43
CA SER A 302 -13.78 10.12 4.74
C SER A 302 -13.86 8.62 4.94
N ILE A 303 -13.21 8.12 5.99
CA ILE A 303 -13.07 6.69 6.28
C ILE A 303 -13.83 6.37 7.56
N ASN A 304 -14.87 5.56 7.44
CA ASN A 304 -15.56 5.00 8.59
C ASN A 304 -14.67 3.95 9.27
N ARG A 305 -14.46 4.09 10.58
CA ARG A 305 -13.67 3.17 11.41
C ARG A 305 -14.58 2.57 12.46
N LYS A 306 -14.66 1.24 12.50
CA LYS A 306 -15.59 0.53 13.40
C LYS A 306 -15.36 0.95 14.87
N ASN A 307 -16.42 1.46 15.51
CA ASN A 307 -16.42 1.95 16.89
C ASN A 307 -15.41 3.09 17.15
N ARG A 308 -15.09 3.90 16.14
CA ARG A 308 -14.21 5.08 16.25
C ARG A 308 -14.77 6.21 15.40
N ASP A 309 -14.30 7.42 15.65
CA ASP A 309 -14.64 8.57 14.81
C ASP A 309 -14.15 8.38 13.37
N TYR A 310 -14.87 8.99 12.43
CA TYR A 310 -14.45 9.08 11.03
C TYR A 310 -13.04 9.67 10.93
N TRP A 311 -12.21 9.04 10.13
CA TRP A 311 -10.93 9.61 9.73
C TRP A 311 -11.12 10.41 8.46
N ASN A 312 -10.71 11.68 8.46
CA ASN A 312 -10.76 12.55 7.29
C ASN A 312 -9.36 13.00 6.93
N GLY A 313 -8.95 12.83 5.67
CA GLY A 313 -7.64 13.23 5.21
C GLY A 313 -7.27 12.62 3.86
N THR A 314 -6.04 12.88 3.42
CA THR A 314 -5.47 12.29 2.21
C THR A 314 -4.64 11.06 2.57
N LEU A 315 -4.82 9.97 1.84
CA LEU A 315 -4.05 8.75 2.05
C LEU A 315 -2.75 8.80 1.24
N PRO A 316 -1.56 8.55 1.85
CA PRO A 316 -0.29 8.53 1.12
C PRO A 316 -0.07 7.21 0.35
N THR A 317 -1.14 6.44 0.12
CA THR A 317 -1.11 5.06 -0.34
C THR A 317 -0.96 4.98 -1.85
N ARG A 318 0.02 4.21 -2.33
CA ARG A 318 0.10 3.79 -3.75
C ARG A 318 -0.54 2.43 -3.89
N PHE A 319 -1.06 2.15 -5.07
CA PHE A 319 -1.63 0.84 -5.38
C PHE A 319 -0.73 0.06 -6.33
N MET A 320 -0.56 -1.23 -6.02
CA MET A 320 -0.07 -2.23 -6.93
C MET A 320 -1.16 -3.28 -7.11
N LEU A 321 -1.69 -3.40 -8.32
CA LEU A 321 -2.73 -4.37 -8.65
C LEU A 321 -2.11 -5.55 -9.39
N VAL A 322 -2.32 -6.76 -8.88
CA VAL A 322 -1.68 -7.98 -9.37
C VAL A 322 -2.77 -8.98 -9.73
N SER A 323 -2.87 -9.33 -11.01
CA SER A 323 -3.94 -10.21 -11.49
C SER A 323 -3.47 -11.22 -12.53
N ASN A 324 -4.20 -12.33 -12.64
CA ASN A 324 -3.98 -13.29 -13.72
C ASN A 324 -4.61 -12.83 -15.03
N GLU A 325 -5.73 -12.13 -14.93
CA GLU A 325 -6.52 -11.62 -16.04
C GLU A 325 -6.69 -10.11 -15.88
N THR A 326 -6.96 -9.42 -16.98
CA THR A 326 -7.22 -7.98 -16.92
C THR A 326 -8.47 -7.74 -16.07
N PRO A 327 -8.41 -6.92 -15.00
CA PRO A 327 -9.58 -6.67 -14.16
C PRO A 327 -10.62 -5.82 -14.89
N ARG A 328 -11.90 -6.10 -14.66
CA ARG A 328 -12.99 -5.21 -15.05
C ARG A 328 -13.11 -4.07 -14.03
N LEU A 329 -12.53 -2.93 -14.36
CA LEU A 329 -12.65 -1.71 -13.56
C LEU A 329 -13.52 -0.72 -14.34
N LEU A 330 -14.76 -0.55 -13.90
CA LEU A 330 -15.74 0.31 -14.57
C LEU A 330 -15.39 1.78 -14.34
N ASP A 331 -15.10 2.49 -15.43
CA ASP A 331 -14.73 3.89 -15.37
C ASP A 331 -15.40 4.69 -16.49
N THR A 332 -16.43 5.43 -16.11
CA THR A 332 -17.19 6.31 -16.99
C THR A 332 -16.37 7.50 -17.52
N SER A 333 -15.22 7.82 -16.90
CA SER A 333 -14.37 8.96 -17.24
C SER A 333 -13.14 8.61 -18.08
N GLY A 334 -12.76 7.33 -18.15
CA GLY A 334 -11.52 6.85 -18.76
C GLY A 334 -10.23 7.21 -18.00
N ALA A 335 -10.34 7.78 -16.79
CA ALA A 335 -9.24 8.07 -15.89
C ALA A 335 -8.34 6.86 -15.56
N ILE A 336 -8.87 5.64 -15.40
CA ILE A 336 -8.12 4.42 -15.05
C ILE A 336 -6.94 4.22 -15.98
N MET A 337 -7.18 4.31 -17.30
CA MET A 337 -6.14 4.09 -18.30
C MET A 337 -4.97 5.06 -18.12
N ASN A 338 -5.25 6.27 -17.62
CA ASN A 338 -4.24 7.27 -17.35
C ASN A 338 -3.63 7.15 -15.95
N ARG A 339 -4.28 6.48 -14.99
CA ARG A 339 -3.75 6.33 -13.61
C ARG A 339 -2.88 5.09 -13.44
N PHE A 340 -3.02 4.06 -14.29
CA PHE A 340 -2.22 2.85 -14.17
C PHE A 340 -1.04 2.81 -15.15
N ILE A 341 0.13 2.46 -14.66
CA ILE A 341 1.23 1.95 -15.46
C ILE A 341 1.08 0.44 -15.51
N SER A 342 0.64 -0.08 -16.66
CA SER A 342 0.22 -1.47 -16.83
C SER A 342 1.27 -2.29 -17.57
N VAL A 343 1.62 -3.45 -17.03
CA VAL A 343 2.55 -4.40 -17.64
C VAL A 343 1.92 -5.80 -17.73
N LYS A 344 2.01 -6.42 -18.91
CA LYS A 344 1.65 -7.82 -19.14
C LYS A 344 2.89 -8.71 -19.17
N LEU A 345 2.97 -9.64 -18.24
CA LEU A 345 3.93 -10.74 -18.25
C LEU A 345 3.44 -11.86 -19.17
N ARG A 346 4.34 -12.37 -20.02
CA ARG A 346 4.01 -13.44 -20.98
C ARG A 346 4.57 -14.81 -20.58
N LYS A 347 5.70 -14.82 -19.87
CA LYS A 347 6.38 -16.05 -19.48
C LYS A 347 5.71 -16.67 -18.24
N SER A 348 5.50 -17.98 -18.26
CA SER A 348 5.11 -18.77 -17.10
C SER A 348 6.23 -19.73 -16.72
N PHE A 349 6.44 -19.90 -15.42
CA PHE A 349 7.41 -20.82 -14.82
C PHE A 349 6.74 -22.07 -14.24
N ALA A 350 5.50 -22.38 -14.66
CA ALA A 350 4.80 -23.57 -14.24
C ALA A 350 5.62 -24.84 -14.54
N GLY A 351 5.82 -25.69 -13.53
CA GLY A 351 6.65 -26.90 -13.62
C GLY A 351 8.17 -26.67 -13.60
N LYS A 352 8.61 -25.41 -13.47
CA LYS A 352 10.03 -25.01 -13.33
C LYS A 352 10.21 -24.04 -12.17
N GLU A 353 9.37 -24.13 -11.16
CA GLU A 353 9.41 -23.23 -10.01
C GLU A 353 10.65 -23.48 -9.16
N ASP A 354 11.37 -22.41 -8.85
CA ASP A 354 12.40 -22.44 -7.81
C ASP A 354 11.78 -21.95 -6.48
N PRO A 355 11.54 -22.86 -5.52
CA PRO A 355 10.95 -22.48 -4.24
C PRO A 355 11.88 -21.62 -3.37
N THR A 356 13.20 -21.65 -3.64
CA THR A 356 14.21 -20.90 -2.87
C THR A 356 14.45 -19.49 -3.39
N LEU A 357 13.94 -19.17 -4.58
CA LEU A 357 14.18 -17.89 -5.25
C LEU A 357 13.73 -16.69 -4.41
N GLY A 358 12.59 -16.81 -3.72
CA GLY A 358 12.07 -15.76 -2.85
C GLY A 358 13.03 -15.41 -1.71
N ASP A 359 13.59 -16.43 -1.05
CA ASP A 359 14.51 -16.24 0.08
C ASP A 359 15.85 -15.64 -0.39
N ARG A 360 16.34 -16.07 -1.55
CA ARG A 360 17.54 -15.50 -2.17
C ARG A 360 17.36 -14.03 -2.54
N ILE A 361 16.21 -13.66 -3.12
CA ILE A 361 15.88 -12.25 -3.42
C ILE A 361 15.71 -11.43 -2.14
N ALA A 362 15.09 -11.98 -1.10
CA ALA A 362 14.92 -11.29 0.18
C ALA A 362 16.27 -10.99 0.87
N ALA A 363 17.31 -11.79 0.62
CA ALA A 363 18.66 -11.52 1.11
C ALA A 363 19.32 -10.32 0.39
N GLU A 364 18.82 -9.91 -0.78
CA GLU A 364 19.38 -8.83 -1.60
C GLU A 364 18.69 -7.46 -1.36
N LEU A 365 17.84 -7.31 -0.32
CA LEU A 365 17.05 -6.10 -0.09
C LEU A 365 17.85 -4.77 -0.12
N PRO A 366 19.04 -4.65 0.49
CA PRO A 366 19.86 -3.44 0.36
C PRO A 366 20.25 -3.13 -1.10
N GLY A 367 20.56 -4.15 -1.89
CA GLY A 367 20.85 -4.01 -3.32
C GLY A 367 19.60 -3.69 -4.16
N ILE A 368 18.46 -4.26 -3.81
CA ILE A 368 17.16 -3.95 -4.45
C ILE A 368 16.75 -2.51 -4.13
N PHE A 369 17.07 -2.03 -2.93
CA PHE A 369 16.89 -0.63 -2.57
C PHE A 369 17.73 0.28 -3.45
N ASN A 370 19.04 0.01 -3.63
CA ASN A 370 19.88 0.74 -4.58
C ASN A 370 19.34 0.69 -6.01
N TRP A 371 18.84 -0.47 -6.43
CA TRP A 371 18.19 -0.64 -7.73
C TRP A 371 16.93 0.25 -7.85
N ALA A 372 16.10 0.35 -6.83
CA ALA A 372 14.92 1.21 -6.83
C ALA A 372 15.29 2.71 -6.80
N LEU A 373 16.36 3.08 -6.10
CA LEU A 373 16.90 4.44 -6.09
C LEU A 373 17.31 4.91 -7.49
N LYS A 374 17.96 4.05 -8.29
CA LYS A 374 18.26 4.34 -9.71
C LYS A 374 16.99 4.54 -10.55
N GLY A 375 15.91 3.84 -10.22
CA GLY A 375 14.59 4.06 -10.83
C GLY A 375 14.00 5.41 -10.46
N LEU A 376 14.13 5.82 -9.19
CA LEU A 376 13.71 7.12 -8.72
C LEU A 376 14.48 8.25 -9.43
N ASP A 377 15.79 8.09 -9.62
CA ASP A 377 16.62 9.07 -10.33
C ASP A 377 16.11 9.27 -11.76
N ARG A 378 15.91 8.18 -12.50
CA ARG A 378 15.33 8.24 -13.86
C ARG A 378 13.94 8.86 -13.88
N LEU A 379 13.11 8.58 -12.88
CA LEU A 379 11.76 9.16 -12.77
C LEU A 379 11.82 10.67 -12.48
N ASN A 380 12.79 11.12 -11.67
CA ASN A 380 13.01 12.54 -11.40
C ASN A 380 13.48 13.28 -12.65
N GLU A 381 14.39 12.68 -13.41
CA GLU A 381 14.92 13.26 -14.65
C GLU A 381 13.84 13.37 -15.75
N ASN A 382 12.99 12.35 -15.87
CA ASN A 382 11.99 12.29 -16.94
C ASN A 382 10.66 12.96 -16.57
N GLU A 383 10.39 13.15 -15.27
CA GLU A 383 9.13 13.64 -14.70
C GLU A 383 7.89 12.80 -15.07
N ARG A 384 8.11 11.65 -15.71
CA ARG A 384 7.07 10.71 -16.15
C ARG A 384 7.62 9.28 -16.13
N PHE A 385 6.73 8.32 -15.97
CA PHE A 385 7.07 6.92 -16.07
C PHE A 385 7.43 6.53 -17.51
N THR A 386 8.36 5.60 -17.63
CA THR A 386 8.57 4.80 -18.83
C THR A 386 7.28 4.05 -19.16
N ILE A 387 6.89 4.07 -20.43
CA ILE A 387 5.67 3.41 -20.90
C ILE A 387 6.04 1.98 -21.34
N PRO A 388 5.52 0.94 -20.67
CA PRO A 388 5.76 -0.45 -21.07
C PRO A 388 5.23 -0.74 -22.47
N ASP A 389 5.93 -1.60 -23.22
CA ASP A 389 5.49 -2.00 -24.57
C ASP A 389 4.16 -2.75 -24.53
N SER A 390 3.93 -3.52 -23.46
CA SER A 390 2.69 -4.26 -23.23
C SER A 390 1.52 -3.41 -22.71
N MET A 391 1.72 -2.13 -22.40
CA MET A 391 0.70 -1.29 -21.79
C MET A 391 -0.51 -1.08 -22.70
N ASN A 392 -0.28 -0.83 -24.00
CA ASN A 392 -1.36 -0.65 -24.98
C ASN A 392 -2.23 -1.91 -25.12
N GLU A 393 -1.63 -3.10 -25.08
CA GLU A 393 -2.35 -4.37 -25.12
C GLU A 393 -3.30 -4.52 -23.92
N VAL A 394 -2.84 -4.16 -22.72
CA VAL A 394 -3.69 -4.16 -21.51
C VAL A 394 -4.80 -3.13 -21.64
N HIS A 395 -4.46 -1.94 -22.13
CA HIS A 395 -5.38 -0.82 -22.29
C HIS A 395 -6.52 -1.14 -23.26
N ASP A 396 -6.21 -1.73 -24.41
CA ASP A 396 -7.24 -2.12 -25.38
C ASP A 396 -8.17 -3.19 -24.78
N LEU A 397 -7.63 -4.19 -24.07
CA LEU A 397 -8.45 -5.18 -23.35
C LEU A 397 -9.35 -4.52 -22.29
N MET A 398 -8.84 -3.56 -21.52
CA MET A 398 -9.66 -2.82 -20.54
C MET A 398 -10.77 -2.03 -21.22
N ARG A 399 -10.49 -1.39 -22.36
CA ARG A 399 -11.48 -0.63 -23.13
C ARG A 399 -12.58 -1.53 -23.66
N ASP A 400 -12.21 -2.71 -24.17
CA ASP A 400 -13.16 -3.68 -24.71
C ASP A 400 -14.08 -4.23 -23.60
N MET A 401 -13.53 -4.54 -22.42
CA MET A 401 -14.31 -5.00 -21.26
C MET A 401 -15.20 -3.91 -20.63
N ALA A 402 -14.78 -2.65 -20.73
CA ALA A 402 -15.53 -1.48 -20.24
C ALA A 402 -16.51 -0.90 -21.28
N SER A 403 -16.64 -1.54 -22.46
CA SER A 403 -17.55 -1.08 -23.50
C SER A 403 -19.01 -1.21 -23.05
N PRO A 404 -19.86 -0.17 -23.25
CA PRO A 404 -21.30 -0.26 -23.03
C PRO A 404 -21.94 -1.40 -23.83
N MET A 405 -21.35 -1.79 -24.97
CA MET A 405 -21.81 -2.95 -25.74
C MET A 405 -21.62 -4.25 -24.98
N SER A 406 -20.46 -4.42 -24.34
CA SER A 406 -20.12 -5.60 -23.54
C SER A 406 -21.07 -5.72 -22.35
N GLU A 407 -21.32 -4.62 -21.65
CA GLU A 407 -22.25 -4.59 -20.52
C GLU A 407 -23.69 -4.91 -20.92
N PHE A 408 -24.18 -4.34 -22.03
CA PHE A 408 -25.50 -4.69 -22.55
C PHE A 408 -25.62 -6.17 -22.95
N LEU A 409 -24.59 -6.73 -23.59
CA LEU A 409 -24.57 -8.14 -23.94
C LEU A 409 -24.59 -9.01 -22.69
N ASP A 410 -23.74 -8.70 -21.71
CA ASP A 410 -23.69 -9.44 -20.46
C ASP A 410 -25.00 -9.35 -19.67
N GLU A 411 -25.71 -8.23 -19.67
CA GLU A 411 -26.99 -8.10 -18.96
C GLU A 411 -28.12 -8.88 -19.65
N HIS A 412 -28.19 -8.84 -20.98
CA HIS A 412 -29.41 -9.25 -21.70
C HIS A 412 -29.24 -10.45 -22.64
N TYR A 413 -28.02 -10.91 -22.89
CA TYR A 413 -27.72 -11.96 -23.86
C TYR A 413 -26.74 -13.01 -23.30
N VAL A 414 -26.77 -14.21 -23.85
CA VAL A 414 -25.78 -15.28 -23.63
C VAL A 414 -24.96 -15.41 -24.90
N ILE A 415 -23.64 -15.31 -24.80
CA ILE A 415 -22.72 -15.55 -25.92
C ILE A 415 -22.53 -17.06 -26.07
N THR A 416 -23.14 -17.64 -27.09
CA THR A 416 -23.11 -19.08 -27.37
C THR A 416 -22.00 -19.45 -28.35
N GLY A 417 -21.66 -18.55 -29.27
CA GLY A 417 -20.71 -18.80 -30.37
C GLY A 417 -21.22 -19.74 -31.45
N ASP A 418 -22.48 -20.17 -31.38
CA ASP A 418 -23.13 -20.97 -32.41
C ASP A 418 -23.70 -20.05 -33.50
N GLU A 419 -23.40 -20.33 -34.78
CA GLU A 419 -23.97 -19.56 -35.89
C GLU A 419 -25.47 -19.83 -36.10
N ALA A 420 -26.04 -20.88 -35.49
CA ALA A 420 -27.48 -21.07 -35.47
C ALA A 420 -28.18 -20.03 -34.56
N ASP A 421 -27.51 -19.62 -33.50
CA ASP A 421 -28.03 -18.68 -32.50
C ASP A 421 -27.84 -17.24 -32.97
N HIS A 422 -28.94 -16.59 -33.35
CA HIS A 422 -28.87 -15.25 -33.88
C HIS A 422 -30.08 -14.38 -33.54
N VAL A 423 -29.84 -13.07 -33.55
CA VAL A 423 -30.84 -12.05 -33.24
C VAL A 423 -30.81 -10.98 -34.33
N LEU A 424 -31.98 -10.45 -34.70
CA LEU A 424 -32.05 -9.40 -35.70
C LEU A 424 -31.57 -8.06 -35.12
N VAL A 425 -30.72 -7.37 -35.88
CA VAL A 425 -30.20 -6.05 -35.48
C VAL A 425 -31.34 -5.05 -35.28
N ARG A 426 -32.43 -5.15 -36.06
CA ARG A 426 -33.59 -4.25 -35.92
C ARG A 426 -34.30 -4.38 -34.56
N ASP A 427 -34.13 -5.52 -33.88
CA ASP A 427 -34.75 -5.79 -32.58
C ASP A 427 -33.76 -5.49 -31.44
N MET A 428 -32.49 -5.82 -31.65
CA MET A 428 -31.43 -5.62 -30.66
C MET A 428 -30.97 -4.15 -30.52
N HIS A 429 -30.87 -3.41 -31.64
CA HIS A 429 -30.38 -2.02 -31.63
C HIS A 429 -31.30 -1.05 -30.87
N PRO A 430 -32.65 -1.09 -31.02
CA PRO A 430 -33.54 -0.27 -30.20
C PRO A 430 -33.40 -0.58 -28.71
N ARG A 431 -33.34 -1.87 -28.34
CA ARG A 431 -33.14 -2.30 -26.95
C ARG A 431 -31.83 -1.77 -26.36
N PHE A 432 -30.75 -1.86 -27.13
CA PHE A 432 -29.46 -1.29 -26.75
C PHE A 432 -29.55 0.22 -26.51
N ASN A 433 -30.20 0.96 -27.41
CA ASN A 433 -30.36 2.40 -27.25
C ASN A 433 -31.25 2.76 -26.05
N THR A 434 -32.32 1.99 -25.79
CA THR A 434 -33.15 2.16 -24.60
C THR A 434 -32.37 1.89 -23.32
N TRP A 435 -31.64 0.78 -23.27
CA TRP A 435 -30.75 0.45 -22.15
C TRP A 435 -29.70 1.54 -21.93
N ARG A 436 -29.06 2.02 -23.01
CA ARG A 436 -28.07 3.11 -22.93
C ARG A 436 -28.65 4.37 -22.33
N GLU A 437 -29.86 4.76 -22.70
CA GLU A 437 -30.53 5.91 -22.09
C GLU A 437 -30.82 5.69 -20.60
N GLN A 438 -31.20 4.48 -20.20
CA GLN A 438 -31.45 4.12 -18.80
C GLN A 438 -30.18 4.22 -17.95
N VAL A 439 -29.02 3.84 -18.51
CA VAL A 439 -27.70 3.99 -17.84
C VAL A 439 -27.07 5.38 -18.08
N GLY A 440 -27.83 6.36 -18.59
CA GLY A 440 -27.39 7.75 -18.75
C GLY A 440 -26.52 8.05 -19.99
N GLY A 441 -26.35 7.07 -20.88
CA GLY A 441 -25.66 7.19 -22.16
C GLY A 441 -26.53 7.75 -23.29
N LYS A 442 -25.89 8.27 -24.35
CA LYS A 442 -26.57 8.75 -25.56
C LYS A 442 -26.83 7.62 -26.56
N LYS A 443 -27.94 7.72 -27.31
CA LYS A 443 -28.22 6.82 -28.44
C LYS A 443 -27.10 6.87 -29.47
N ILE A 444 -26.84 5.73 -30.10
CA ILE A 444 -25.98 5.66 -31.28
C ILE A 444 -26.76 5.18 -32.51
N ARG A 445 -26.21 5.52 -33.68
CA ARG A 445 -26.71 5.06 -34.98
C ARG A 445 -26.49 3.55 -35.13
N GLN A 446 -27.35 2.91 -35.92
CA GLN A 446 -27.30 1.46 -36.12
C GLN A 446 -25.96 1.00 -36.72
N ASP A 447 -25.35 1.76 -37.62
CA ASP A 447 -24.07 1.35 -38.21
C ASP A 447 -22.92 1.37 -37.18
N THR A 448 -22.90 2.36 -36.27
CA THR A 448 -21.97 2.37 -35.13
C THR A 448 -22.23 1.21 -34.17
N PHE A 449 -23.50 0.88 -33.93
CA PHE A 449 -23.88 -0.30 -33.15
C PHE A 449 -23.34 -1.59 -33.79
N CYS A 450 -23.52 -1.78 -35.09
CA CYS A 450 -23.02 -2.95 -35.81
C CYS A 450 -21.48 -3.05 -35.77
N GLN A 451 -20.77 -1.92 -35.85
CA GLN A 451 -19.31 -1.92 -35.71
C GLN A 451 -18.88 -2.30 -34.28
N GLN A 452 -19.55 -1.75 -33.27
CA GLN A 452 -19.23 -2.04 -31.87
C GLN A 452 -19.56 -3.49 -31.49
N ILE A 453 -20.65 -4.06 -32.01
CA ILE A 453 -21.05 -5.44 -31.69
C ILE A 453 -20.17 -6.48 -32.37
N ASP A 454 -19.61 -6.19 -33.54
CA ASP A 454 -18.69 -7.11 -34.23
C ASP A 454 -17.29 -7.12 -33.58
N ALA A 455 -16.94 -6.02 -32.90
CA ALA A 455 -15.68 -5.86 -32.19
C ALA A 455 -15.69 -6.39 -30.75
N VAL A 456 -16.88 -6.68 -30.18
CA VAL A 456 -17.05 -6.91 -28.74
C VAL A 456 -16.54 -8.27 -28.26
N ASP A 457 -16.72 -9.33 -29.05
CA ASP A 457 -16.30 -10.70 -28.72
C ASP A 457 -16.05 -11.47 -30.04
N PRO A 458 -14.93 -12.21 -30.19
CA PRO A 458 -14.63 -12.98 -31.40
C PRO A 458 -15.68 -14.04 -31.78
N ARG A 459 -16.51 -14.48 -30.83
CA ARG A 459 -17.60 -15.45 -31.05
C ARG A 459 -18.88 -14.78 -31.56
N VAL A 460 -18.96 -13.45 -31.48
CA VAL A 460 -20.09 -12.66 -31.95
C VAL A 460 -19.77 -12.10 -33.33
N ARG A 461 -20.71 -12.25 -34.27
CA ARG A 461 -20.52 -11.80 -35.66
C ARG A 461 -21.73 -11.06 -36.19
N PHE A 462 -21.51 -9.88 -36.74
CA PHE A 462 -22.49 -9.17 -37.54
C PHE A 462 -22.40 -9.62 -39.00
N LYS A 463 -23.51 -10.15 -39.56
CA LYS A 463 -23.60 -10.42 -41.01
C LYS A 463 -24.94 -9.92 -41.56
N ASN A 464 -24.93 -9.48 -42.82
CA ASN A 464 -26.13 -9.20 -43.59
C ASN A 464 -26.36 -10.33 -44.60
N THR A 465 -27.02 -11.40 -44.17
CA THR A 465 -27.18 -12.64 -44.94
C THR A 465 -28.60 -13.20 -44.81
N ALA A 466 -28.97 -14.10 -45.71
CA ALA A 466 -30.15 -14.96 -45.56
C ALA A 466 -29.77 -16.18 -44.71
N VAL A 467 -30.71 -16.71 -43.93
CA VAL A 467 -30.53 -17.88 -43.04
C VAL A 467 -31.80 -18.73 -43.16
N ASP A 468 -31.66 -20.05 -43.33
CA ASP A 468 -32.77 -21.04 -43.28
C ASP A 468 -34.07 -20.65 -44.00
N GLY A 469 -33.95 -20.15 -45.23
CA GLY A 469 -35.11 -19.74 -46.05
C GLY A 469 -35.71 -18.38 -45.70
N GLU A 470 -35.22 -17.72 -44.65
CA GLU A 470 -35.58 -16.34 -44.34
C GLU A 470 -34.89 -15.33 -45.27
N LYS A 471 -35.56 -14.20 -45.49
CA LYS A 471 -35.02 -13.11 -46.31
C LYS A 471 -33.71 -12.55 -45.71
N LYS A 472 -32.87 -12.03 -46.60
CA LYS A 472 -31.62 -11.34 -46.25
C LYS A 472 -31.91 -10.22 -45.26
N ALA A 473 -31.26 -10.25 -44.10
CA ALA A 473 -31.38 -9.23 -43.07
C ALA A 473 -30.09 -9.11 -42.26
N ARG A 474 -29.95 -7.97 -41.58
CA ARG A 474 -28.88 -7.67 -40.64
C ARG A 474 -29.09 -8.46 -39.35
N ARG A 475 -28.19 -9.40 -39.05
CA ARG A 475 -28.24 -10.31 -37.91
C ARG A 475 -26.93 -10.26 -37.11
N VAL A 476 -27.05 -10.48 -35.81
CA VAL A 476 -25.94 -10.74 -34.88
C VAL A 476 -25.98 -12.22 -34.54
N PHE A 477 -24.92 -12.93 -34.85
CA PHE A 477 -24.76 -14.38 -34.67
C PHE A 477 -23.92 -14.70 -33.44
N GLY A 478 -24.08 -15.90 -32.89
CA GLY A 478 -23.37 -16.39 -31.71
C GLY A 478 -23.97 -15.90 -30.39
N VAL A 479 -25.21 -15.43 -30.39
CA VAL A 479 -25.88 -14.87 -29.20
C VAL A 479 -27.35 -15.28 -29.10
N THR A 480 -27.81 -15.55 -27.87
CA THR A 480 -29.23 -15.75 -27.55
C THR A 480 -29.68 -14.79 -26.47
N GLN A 481 -30.94 -14.38 -26.48
CA GLN A 481 -31.46 -13.48 -25.45
C GLN A 481 -31.68 -14.24 -24.14
N LYS A 482 -31.23 -13.69 -23.01
CA LYS A 482 -31.50 -14.24 -21.68
C LYS A 482 -33.00 -14.13 -21.36
N ALA A 483 -33.59 -15.20 -20.84
CA ALA A 483 -35.01 -15.19 -20.46
C ALA A 483 -35.29 -14.14 -19.36
N GLY A 484 -36.34 -13.33 -19.55
CA GLY A 484 -36.81 -12.34 -18.56
C GLY A 484 -36.00 -11.03 -18.48
N THR A 485 -35.14 -10.75 -19.45
CA THR A 485 -34.24 -9.58 -19.43
C THR A 485 -34.76 -8.36 -20.19
N TRP A 486 -35.99 -8.39 -20.72
CA TRP A 486 -36.66 -7.26 -21.38
C TRP A 486 -38.16 -7.34 -21.22
#